data_AF-A0A0C2WHZ9-F1
#
_entry.id   AF-A0A0C2WHZ9-F1
#
_cell.length_a   1.000
_cell.length_b   1.000
_cell.length_c   1.000
_cell.angle_alpha   90.00
_cell.angle_beta   90.00
_cell.angle_gamma   90.00
#
_symmetry.space_group_name_H-M   'P 1'
#
loop_
_entity.id
_entity.type
_entity.pdbx_description
1 polymer ?
#
loop_
_entity_poly.entity_id
_entity_poly.type
_entity_poly.pdbx_seq_one_letter_code
_entity_poly.pdbx_strand_id
1 'polypeptide(L)' 'QLPTSLAVDRAIGLFHVHAHKDECFFRYATSFIPGAGVVAGEILESLWSSLN' A
#
# COMPACT_ATOMS: atom_id res chain seq x y z
N GLN A 1 -12.81 5.10 -4.96
CA GLN A 1 -13.60 4.30 -4.01
C GLN A 1 -13.53 2.84 -4.42
N LEU A 2 -13.50 1.92 -3.45
CA LEU A 2 -13.48 0.48 -3.72
C LEU A 2 -14.89 -0.02 -4.12
N PRO A 3 -15.01 -1.07 -4.94
CA PRO A 3 -16.31 -1.66 -5.26
C PRO A 3 -17.02 -2.17 -4.01
N THR A 4 -18.33 -1.92 -3.88
CA THR A 4 -19.11 -2.31 -2.68
C THR A 4 -19.18 -3.83 -2.48
N SER A 5 -19.04 -4.61 -3.55
CA SER A 5 -19.01 -6.08 -3.50
C SER A 5 -17.63 -6.67 -3.21
N LEU A 6 -16.59 -5.84 -3.07
CA LEU A 6 -15.24 -6.32 -2.78
C LEU A 6 -15.13 -6.70 -1.30
N ALA A 7 -14.94 -7.99 -1.04
CA ALA A 7 -14.60 -8.47 0.29
C ALA A 7 -13.10 -8.24 0.55
N VAL A 8 -12.77 -7.39 1.52
CA VAL A 8 -11.40 -7.14 1.96
C VAL A 8 -11.11 -7.98 3.19
N ASP A 9 -10.17 -8.93 3.08
CA ASP A 9 -9.75 -9.74 4.24
C ASP A 9 -8.92 -8.90 5.23
N ARG A 10 -7.91 -8.18 4.73
CA ARG A 10 -7.01 -7.34 5.52
C ARG A 10 -6.62 -6.08 4.76
N ALA A 11 -6.34 -5.00 5.48
CA ALA A 11 -5.75 -3.78 4.96
C ALA A 11 -4.65 -3.29 5.90
N ILE A 12 -3.59 -2.71 5.34
CA ILE A 12 -2.46 -2.19 6.09
C ILE A 12 -1.89 -0.97 5.36
N GLY A 13 -1.49 0.06 6.12
CA GLY A 13 -0.89 1.27 5.56
C GLY A 13 0.47 0.97 4.94
N LEU A 14 0.74 1.57 3.77
CA LEU A 14 1.95 1.28 3.00
C LEU A 14 3.23 1.64 3.76
N PHE A 15 3.20 2.72 4.56
CA PHE A 15 4.31 3.13 5.43
C PHE A 15 4.65 2.12 6.53
N HIS A 16 3.71 1.26 6.93
CA HIS A 16 3.96 0.25 7.94
C HIS A 16 4.67 -0.99 7.36
N VAL A 17 4.59 -1.20 6.04
CA VAL A 17 5.02 -2.46 5.40
C VAL A 17 6.17 -2.28 4.42
N HIS A 18 6.40 -1.07 3.92
CA HIS A 18 7.60 -0.80 3.13
C HIS A 18 8.84 -1.06 3.96
N ALA A 19 9.71 -1.91 3.43
CA ALA A 19 10.88 -2.36 4.15
C ALA A 19 11.82 -1.19 4.50
N HIS A 20 12.33 -1.16 5.74
CA HIS A 20 13.35 -0.20 6.18
C HIS A 20 14.69 -0.31 5.42
N LYS A 21 14.92 -1.40 4.67
CA LYS A 21 16.12 -1.64 3.85
C LYS A 21 15.73 -2.24 2.51
N ASP A 22 16.42 -1.84 1.44
CA ASP A 22 16.11 -2.25 0.07
C ASP A 22 16.13 -3.77 -0.13
N GLU A 23 17.08 -4.47 0.51
CA GLU A 23 17.20 -5.93 0.45
C GLU A 23 15.94 -6.67 0.95
N CYS A 24 15.14 -6.01 1.78
CA CYS A 24 13.91 -6.55 2.36
C CYS A 24 12.66 -6.20 1.53
N PHE A 25 12.78 -5.32 0.52
CA PHE A 25 11.64 -4.81 -0.25
C PHE A 25 10.85 -5.93 -0.93
N PHE A 26 11.52 -6.79 -1.70
CA PHE A 26 10.87 -7.91 -2.41
C PHE A 26 10.27 -8.96 -1.48
N ARG A 27 10.74 -9.04 -0.23
CA ARG A 27 10.27 -10.03 0.75
C ARG A 27 9.00 -9.60 1.47
N TYR A 28 8.83 -8.30 1.73
CA TYR A 28 7.75 -7.81 2.59
C TYR A 28 6.78 -6.85 1.91
N ALA A 29 7.14 -6.25 0.77
CA ALA A 29 6.22 -5.36 0.08
C ALA A 29 4.99 -6.12 -0.44
N THR A 30 3.81 -5.65 -0.03
CA THR A 30 2.52 -6.22 -0.44
C THR A 30 2.28 -6.13 -1.94
N SER A 31 2.98 -5.23 -2.64
CA SER A 31 2.96 -5.09 -4.10
C SER A 31 3.32 -6.36 -4.87
N PHE A 32 4.03 -7.31 -4.24
CA PHE A 32 4.43 -8.57 -4.87
C PHE A 32 3.50 -9.74 -4.53
N ILE A 33 2.46 -9.53 -3.72
CA ILE A 33 1.51 -10.58 -3.32
C ILE A 33 0.39 -10.64 -4.36
N PRO A 34 0.16 -11.79 -5.03
CA PRO A 34 -0.94 -11.95 -5.96
C PRO A 34 -2.29 -11.67 -5.29
N GLY A 35 -3.12 -10.83 -5.93
CA GLY A 35 -4.43 -10.43 -5.41
C GLY A 35 -4.40 -9.26 -4.42
N ALA A 36 -3.23 -8.77 -4.02
CA ALA A 36 -3.13 -7.52 -3.29
C ALA A 36 -3.43 -6.31 -4.20
N GLY A 37 -4.08 -5.30 -3.64
CA GLY A 37 -4.35 -4.02 -4.29
C GLY A 37 -3.91 -2.86 -3.41
N VAL A 38 -3.66 -1.70 -4.02
CA VAL A 38 -3.31 -0.46 -3.32
C VAL A 38 -4.36 0.59 -3.64
N VAL A 39 -4.82 1.28 -2.60
CA VAL A 39 -5.68 2.46 -2.71
C VAL A 39 -5.12 3.56 -1.83
N ALA A 40 -5.26 4.81 -2.25
CA ALA A 40 -4.97 5.95 -1.40
C ALA A 40 -5.95 5.96 -0.21
N GLY A 41 -5.42 5.75 1.00
CA GLY A 41 -6.16 5.76 2.25
C GLY A 41 -6.18 7.15 2.90
N GLU A 42 -5.17 7.97 2.62
CA GLU A 42 -5.05 9.33 3.17
C GLU A 42 -4.82 10.36 2.07
N ILE A 43 -5.40 11.56 2.24
CA ILE A 43 -5.26 12.64 1.25
C ILE A 43 -3.80 13.04 1.03
N LEU A 44 -2.99 12.94 2.09
CA LEU A 44 -1.56 13.24 2.04
C LEU A 44 -0.85 12.36 1.02
N GLU A 45 -1.19 11.06 0.93
CA GLU A 45 -0.60 10.08 0.00
C GLU A 45 -0.66 10.55 -1.46
N SER A 46 -1.74 11.24 -1.86
CA SER A 46 -1.90 11.78 -3.22
C SER A 46 -1.13 13.08 -3.47
N LEU A 47 -0.71 13.77 -2.40
CA LEU A 47 -0.04 15.07 -2.46
C LEU A 47 1.47 14.97 -2.22
N TRP A 48 2.01 13.76 -1.99
CA TRP A 48 3.43 13.57 -1.65
C TRP A 48 4.41 14.12 -2.69
N SER A 49 4.06 14.06 -3.97
CA SER A 49 4.89 14.60 -5.06
C SER A 49 5.04 16.12 -5.02
N SER A 50 4.13 16.82 -4.35
CA SER A 50 4.20 18.28 -4.15
C SER A 50 4.91 18.69 -2.87
N LEU A 51 5.15 17.74 -1.96
CA LEU A 51 5.74 17.96 -0.65
C LEU A 51 7.22 17.56 -0.56
N ASN A 52 7.72 16.80 -1.54
CA ASN A 52 9.14 16.53 -1.79
C ASN A 52 9.67 17.43 -2.91
#